data_AF-A0A3D4HB58-F1
#
_entry.id   AF-A0A3D4HB58-F1
#
_cell.length_a   1.000
_cell.length_b   1.000
_cell.length_c   1.000
_cell.angle_alpha   90.00
_cell.angle_beta   90.00
_cell.angle_gamma   90.00
#
_symmetry.space_group_name_H-M   'P 1'
#
loop_
_entity.id
_entity.type
_entity.pdbx_description
1 polymer ?
#
loop_
_entity_poly.entity_id
_entity_poly.type
_entity_poly.pdbx_seq_one_letter_code
_entity_poly.pdbx_strand_id
1 'polypeptide(L)'
;MNASFHIEGGGLEGVERVHAFEKLGILGKRSDFPDEKELRGRLVAISLPPGQHGLNSWCLNTSNLIGISYMSPKADRPKLPFTISSGEVTYLGNLHLNLEMAPNEYGLVKPVAASPRIQVAEERDLEIFYRKFPNIASWKVDTIELDGESWRVAEARALAASGL
;
A
#
# COMPACT_ATOMS: atom_id res chain seq x y z
N MET A 1 -0.27 -8.19 10.10
CA MET A 1 0.25 -6.86 9.72
C MET A 1 -0.52 -6.38 8.51
N ASN A 2 -0.81 -5.10 8.40
CA ASN A 2 -1.55 -4.53 7.27
C ASN A 2 -0.89 -3.21 6.86
N ALA A 3 -0.49 -3.11 5.60
CA ALA A 3 -0.02 -1.87 4.99
C ALA A 3 -1.20 -1.14 4.35
N SER A 4 -1.23 0.18 4.51
CA SER A 4 -2.25 1.03 3.92
C SER A 4 -1.59 2.21 3.24
N PHE A 5 -2.09 2.56 2.07
CA PHE A 5 -1.67 3.72 1.30
C PHE A 5 -2.82 4.72 1.24
N HIS A 6 -2.50 5.99 1.34
CA HIS A 6 -3.48 7.07 1.52
C HIS A 6 -3.60 7.88 0.23
N ILE A 7 -4.83 8.09 -0.21
CA ILE A 7 -5.17 8.83 -1.43
C ILE A 7 -6.03 10.04 -1.06
N GLU A 8 -5.72 11.17 -1.68
CA GLU A 8 -6.48 12.42 -1.54
C GLU A 8 -6.76 13.07 -2.90
N GLY A 9 -7.97 13.59 -3.10
CA GLY A 9 -8.34 14.39 -4.26
C GLY A 9 -9.70 14.01 -4.84
N GLY A 10 -9.96 14.47 -6.07
CA GLY A 10 -11.19 14.16 -6.82
C GLY A 10 -12.50 14.51 -6.11
N GLY A 11 -12.52 15.51 -5.24
CA GLY A 11 -13.73 15.89 -4.49
C GLY A 11 -14.11 14.93 -3.36
N LEU A 12 -13.22 14.01 -2.95
CA LEU A 12 -13.41 13.21 -1.75
C LEU A 12 -13.39 14.12 -0.50
N GLU A 13 -14.38 13.99 0.37
CA GLU A 13 -14.32 14.54 1.73
C GLU A 13 -13.40 13.66 2.60
N GLY A 14 -12.08 13.80 2.42
CA GLY A 14 -11.06 13.16 3.27
C GLY A 14 -10.09 12.22 2.54
N VAL A 15 -9.41 11.38 3.33
CA VAL A 15 -8.36 10.46 2.87
C VAL A 15 -8.94 9.06 2.68
N GLU A 16 -8.86 8.53 1.47
CA GLU A 16 -9.18 7.13 1.21
C GLU A 16 -7.99 6.24 1.57
N ARG A 17 -8.23 5.16 2.33
CA ARG A 17 -7.21 4.19 2.72
C ARG A 17 -7.34 2.93 1.90
N VAL A 18 -6.32 2.66 1.10
CA VAL A 18 -6.20 1.39 0.36
C VAL A 18 -5.55 0.38 1.27
N HIS A 19 -6.34 -0.59 1.76
CA HIS A 19 -5.83 -1.69 2.56
C HIS A 19 -5.40 -2.84 1.64
N ALA A 20 -4.20 -3.37 1.87
CA ALA A 20 -3.77 -4.61 1.20
C ALA A 20 -4.67 -5.81 1.58
N PHE A 21 -5.35 -5.77 2.74
CA PHE A 21 -6.27 -6.81 3.18
C PHE A 21 -7.60 -6.19 3.63
N GLU A 22 -8.69 -6.48 2.92
CA GLU A 22 -10.05 -6.14 3.36
C GLU A 22 -10.38 -6.81 4.70
N LYS A 23 -11.05 -6.07 5.61
CA LYS A 23 -11.68 -6.47 6.88
C LYS A 23 -11.32 -7.89 7.36
N LEU A 24 -10.44 -7.96 8.36
CA LEU A 24 -9.91 -9.18 8.97
C LEU A 24 -11.00 -10.02 9.65
N GLY A 25 -11.31 -11.18 9.05
CA GLY A 25 -11.64 -12.41 9.77
C GLY A 25 -10.39 -13.29 9.95
N ILE A 26 -10.51 -14.36 10.76
CA ILE A 26 -9.41 -15.22 11.27
C ILE A 26 -8.69 -16.03 10.16
N LEU A 27 -9.23 -16.05 8.94
CA LEU A 27 -8.61 -16.66 7.75
C LEU A 27 -8.12 -15.56 6.82
N GLY A 28 -6.88 -15.10 6.99
CA GLY A 28 -6.29 -14.09 6.11
C GLY A 28 -6.38 -14.52 4.64
N LYS A 29 -6.89 -13.65 3.76
CA LYS A 29 -6.94 -13.91 2.30
C LYS A 29 -5.50 -14.17 1.79
N ARG A 30 -5.35 -15.17 0.92
CA ARG A 30 -4.06 -15.54 0.30
C ARG A 30 -3.51 -14.40 -0.58
N SER A 31 -2.19 -14.37 -0.76
CA SER A 31 -1.52 -13.46 -1.70
C SER A 31 -2.12 -13.65 -3.10
N ASP A 32 -2.30 -12.57 -3.86
CA ASP A 32 -2.64 -12.66 -5.29
C ASP A 32 -1.38 -12.93 -6.15
N PHE A 33 -0.20 -12.89 -5.53
CA PHE A 33 1.10 -13.14 -6.14
C PHE A 33 1.70 -14.41 -5.53
N PRO A 34 1.37 -15.61 -6.05
CA PRO A 34 1.80 -16.87 -5.45
C PRO A 34 3.27 -17.18 -5.71
N ASP A 35 3.85 -16.66 -6.79
CA ASP A 35 5.25 -16.89 -7.17
C ASP A 35 6.21 -16.01 -6.36
N GLU A 36 5.70 -14.95 -5.74
CA GLU A 36 6.43 -14.05 -4.86
C GLU A 36 6.51 -14.63 -3.44
N LYS A 37 7.55 -15.42 -3.18
CA LYS A 37 7.74 -16.09 -1.88
C LYS A 37 8.05 -15.11 -0.75
N GLU A 38 8.75 -14.02 -1.06
CA GLU A 38 9.18 -13.02 -0.08
C GLU A 38 8.23 -11.83 0.02
N LEU A 39 7.42 -11.58 -1.01
CA LEU A 39 6.48 -10.45 -1.07
C LEU A 39 5.05 -10.98 -1.07
N ARG A 40 4.32 -10.71 0.02
CA ARG A 40 2.88 -10.97 0.06
C ARG A 40 2.13 -9.69 -0.26
N GLY A 41 1.15 -9.79 -1.15
CA GLY A 41 0.38 -8.64 -1.59
C GLY A 41 -0.97 -9.04 -2.17
N ARG A 42 -1.78 -8.02 -2.45
CA ARG A 42 -3.06 -8.17 -3.14
C ARG A 42 -3.14 -7.14 -4.24
N LEU A 43 -3.71 -7.52 -5.37
CA LEU A 43 -4.06 -6.58 -6.42
C LEU A 43 -5.37 -5.90 -6.04
N VAL A 44 -5.36 -4.60 -5.79
CA VAL A 44 -6.55 -3.86 -5.36
C VAL A 44 -6.95 -2.91 -6.49
N ALA A 45 -8.23 -2.90 -6.83
CA ALA A 45 -8.85 -1.89 -7.68
C ALA A 45 -9.90 -1.16 -6.83
N ILE A 46 -9.82 0.16 -6.80
CA ILE A 46 -10.76 1.04 -6.09
C ILE A 46 -11.45 1.96 -7.09
N SER A 47 -12.70 2.32 -6.80
CA SER A 47 -13.45 3.27 -7.63
C SER A 47 -13.28 4.67 -7.06
N LEU A 48 -12.70 5.57 -7.83
CA LEU A 48 -12.47 6.97 -7.46
C LEU A 48 -13.27 7.89 -8.38
N PRO A 49 -13.76 9.05 -7.89
CA PRO A 49 -14.34 10.06 -8.76
C PRO A 49 -13.31 10.54 -9.80
N PRO A 50 -13.73 10.87 -11.04
CA PRO A 50 -12.83 11.45 -12.02
C PRO A 50 -12.21 12.78 -11.53
N GLY A 51 -10.93 12.99 -11.83
CA GLY A 51 -10.21 14.21 -11.47
C GLY A 51 -8.78 13.97 -11.00
N GLN A 52 -8.18 15.02 -10.45
CA GLN A 52 -6.82 14.99 -9.90
C GLN A 52 -6.83 14.41 -8.49
N HIS A 53 -5.98 13.41 -8.28
CA HIS A 53 -5.73 12.73 -7.03
C HIS A 53 -4.24 12.74 -6.72
N GLY A 54 -3.88 12.23 -5.56
CA GLY A 54 -2.51 11.84 -5.32
C GLY A 54 -2.31 11.00 -4.09
N LEU A 55 -1.25 10.21 -4.16
CA LEU A 55 -0.79 9.38 -3.06
C LEU A 55 0.04 10.26 -2.12
N ASN A 56 -0.32 10.33 -0.84
CA ASN A 56 0.25 11.31 0.08
C ASN A 56 0.93 10.72 1.32
N SER A 57 0.53 9.51 1.73
CA SER A 57 1.07 8.86 2.92
C SER A 57 0.87 7.34 2.90
N TRP A 58 1.44 6.67 3.88
CA TRP A 58 1.27 5.25 4.12
C TRP A 58 1.29 4.98 5.62
N CYS A 59 0.74 3.82 6.00
CA CYS A 59 0.76 3.35 7.37
C CYS A 59 0.91 1.83 7.40
N LEU A 60 1.78 1.33 8.28
CA LEU A 60 1.86 -0.07 8.65
C LEU A 60 1.21 -0.25 10.01
N ASN A 61 0.16 -1.07 10.07
CA ASN A 61 -0.46 -1.51 11.32
C ASN A 61 -0.03 -2.94 11.64
N THR A 62 0.59 -3.12 12.79
CA THR A 62 0.97 -4.44 13.31
C THR A 62 0.17 -4.73 14.58
N SER A 63 -0.47 -5.88 14.63
CA SER A 63 -1.09 -6.40 15.86
C SER A 63 -0.31 -7.62 16.30
N ASN A 64 0.05 -7.67 17.58
CA ASN A 64 0.70 -8.79 18.23
C ASN A 64 0.02 -9.09 19.58
N LEU A 65 0.48 -10.13 20.28
CA LEU A 65 -0.06 -10.55 21.59
C LEU A 65 -0.02 -9.45 22.66
N ILE A 66 0.82 -8.43 22.48
CA ILE A 66 1.16 -7.40 23.48
C ILE A 66 0.56 -6.04 23.10
N GLY A 67 -0.12 -5.92 21.95
CA GLY A 67 -0.80 -4.69 21.53
C GLY A 67 -0.75 -4.41 20.03
N ILE A 68 -1.17 -3.20 19.68
CA ILE A 68 -1.16 -2.67 18.32
C ILE A 68 -0.03 -1.64 18.23
N SER A 69 0.82 -1.75 17.22
CA SER A 69 1.81 -0.74 16.85
C SER A 69 1.54 -0.23 15.45
N TYR A 70 1.81 1.06 15.24
CA TYR A 70 1.68 1.71 13.93
C TYR A 70 3.02 2.34 13.53
N MET A 71 3.31 2.33 12.23
CA MET A 71 4.41 3.07 11.62
C MET A 71 3.87 3.88 10.46
N SER A 72 4.21 5.17 10.42
CA SER A 72 3.88 6.09 9.34
C SER A 72 5.06 7.05 9.12
N PRO A 73 5.17 7.69 7.94
CA PRO A 73 6.18 8.72 7.69
C PRO A 73 6.24 9.74 8.83
N LYS A 74 7.46 10.12 9.25
CA LYS A 74 7.66 11.14 10.30
C LYS A 74 7.44 12.58 9.80
N ALA A 75 7.65 12.81 8.50
CA ALA A 75 7.50 14.10 7.85
C ALA A 75 6.53 13.96 6.68
N ASP A 76 5.86 15.07 6.36
CA ASP A 76 4.99 15.16 5.19
C ASP A 76 5.77 14.77 3.94
N ARG A 77 5.11 13.98 3.08
CA ARG A 77 5.72 13.45 1.85
C ARG A 77 5.24 14.27 0.66
N PRO A 78 6.07 14.40 -0.38
CA PRO A 78 5.59 14.96 -1.63
C PRO A 78 4.41 14.10 -2.11
N LYS A 79 3.30 14.77 -2.41
CA LYS A 79 2.13 14.12 -3.00
C LYS A 79 2.53 13.62 -4.39
N LEU A 80 2.30 12.34 -4.67
CA LEU A 80 2.50 11.76 -5.99
C LEU A 80 1.20 11.91 -6.78
N PRO A 81 1.13 12.84 -7.75
CA PRO A 81 -0.10 13.15 -8.44
C PRO A 81 -0.48 12.06 -9.44
N PHE A 82 -1.78 11.85 -9.61
CA PHE A 82 -2.32 11.04 -10.70
C PHE A 82 -3.73 11.50 -11.08
N THR A 83 -4.16 11.17 -12.29
CA THR A 83 -5.49 11.54 -12.79
C THR A 83 -6.34 10.29 -12.95
N ILE A 84 -7.60 10.36 -12.52
CA ILE A 84 -8.60 9.35 -12.81
C ILE A 84 -9.53 9.89 -13.90
N SER A 85 -9.62 9.18 -15.01
CA SER A 85 -10.60 9.43 -16.08
C SER A 85 -11.81 8.53 -15.90
N SER A 86 -12.98 8.99 -16.33
CA SER A 86 -14.19 8.16 -16.34
C SER A 86 -14.06 7.00 -17.33
N GLY A 87 -14.35 5.77 -16.89
CA GLY A 87 -14.31 4.57 -17.73
C GLY A 87 -12.91 4.06 -18.07
N GLU A 88 -11.88 4.56 -17.38
CA GLU A 88 -10.49 4.08 -17.51
C GLU A 88 -9.98 3.54 -16.17
N VAL A 89 -8.94 2.73 -16.24
CA VAL A 89 -8.22 2.21 -15.07
C VAL A 89 -6.85 2.85 -15.04
N THR A 90 -6.55 3.64 -14.02
CA THR A 90 -5.20 4.17 -13.81
C THR A 90 -4.37 3.18 -13.01
N TYR A 91 -3.34 2.60 -13.60
CA TYR A 91 -2.42 1.68 -12.93
C TYR A 91 -1.29 2.46 -12.25
N LEU A 92 -1.26 2.40 -10.92
CA LEU A 92 -0.30 3.11 -10.07
C LEU A 92 0.99 2.33 -9.76
N GLY A 93 1.08 1.08 -10.21
CA GLY A 93 2.20 0.20 -9.88
C GLY A 93 2.00 -0.65 -8.63
N ASN A 94 3.03 -1.42 -8.32
CA ASN A 94 3.18 -2.19 -7.10
C ASN A 94 3.63 -1.27 -5.96
N LEU A 95 2.72 -1.03 -5.02
CA LEU A 95 2.98 -0.29 -3.78
C LEU A 95 3.31 -1.27 -2.65
N HIS A 96 4.58 -1.32 -2.24
CA HIS A 96 5.08 -2.23 -1.22
C HIS A 96 5.76 -1.50 -0.07
N LEU A 97 5.71 -2.03 1.16
CA LEU A 97 6.52 -1.57 2.28
C LEU A 97 7.62 -2.59 2.54
N ASN A 98 8.88 -2.22 2.30
CA ASN A 98 10.01 -3.01 2.79
C ASN A 98 10.11 -2.81 4.30
N LEU A 99 10.27 -3.91 5.03
CA LEU A 99 10.33 -3.89 6.49
C LEU A 99 11.72 -4.29 6.96
N GLU A 100 12.29 -3.51 7.87
CA GLU A 100 13.44 -3.94 8.66
C GLU A 100 12.91 -4.61 9.93
N MET A 101 13.33 -5.85 10.16
CA MET A 101 12.87 -6.67 11.27
C MET A 101 13.99 -6.83 12.30
N ALA A 102 13.71 -6.58 13.58
CA ALA A 102 14.68 -6.82 14.66
C ALA A 102 13.99 -7.38 15.91
N PRO A 103 14.71 -8.19 16.73
CA PRO A 103 14.19 -8.65 18.01
C PRO A 103 14.05 -7.48 18.99
N ASN A 104 13.01 -7.52 19.84
CA ASN A 104 12.95 -6.68 21.03
C ASN A 104 13.77 -7.30 22.19
N GLU A 105 13.77 -6.64 23.35
CA GLU A 105 14.47 -7.09 24.57
C GLU A 105 14.01 -8.48 25.07
N TYR A 106 12.88 -8.99 24.58
CA TYR A 106 12.34 -10.32 24.89
C TYR A 106 12.55 -11.33 23.75
N GLY A 107 13.36 -11.01 22.74
CA GLY A 107 13.67 -11.90 21.60
C GLY A 107 12.57 -12.01 20.54
N LEU A 108 11.48 -11.24 20.65
CA LEU A 108 10.39 -11.24 19.67
C LEU A 108 10.74 -10.35 18.48
N VAL A 109 10.81 -10.94 17.29
CA VAL A 109 11.11 -10.24 16.04
C VAL A 109 9.92 -9.38 15.61
N LYS A 110 10.13 -8.07 15.48
CA LYS A 110 9.12 -7.10 15.07
C LYS A 110 9.66 -6.13 14.01
N PRO A 111 8.80 -5.50 13.20
CA PRO A 111 9.22 -4.40 12.35
C PRO A 111 9.76 -3.23 13.18
N VAL A 112 10.98 -2.79 12.90
CA VAL A 112 11.63 -1.62 13.52
C VAL A 112 11.74 -0.44 12.57
N ALA A 113 11.76 -0.70 11.27
CA ALA A 113 11.66 0.31 10.24
C ALA A 113 10.79 -0.15 9.07
N ALA A 114 10.23 0.80 8.34
CA ALA A 114 9.51 0.56 7.11
C ALA A 114 9.79 1.67 6.08
N SER A 115 9.96 1.28 4.82
CA SER A 115 10.17 2.19 3.69
C SER A 115 9.28 1.78 2.52
N PRO A 116 8.56 2.72 1.87
CA PRO A 116 7.77 2.38 0.71
C PRO A 116 8.66 2.15 -0.52
N ARG A 117 8.22 1.26 -1.38
CA ARG A 117 8.76 1.01 -2.71
C ARG A 117 7.61 1.01 -3.70
N ILE A 118 7.73 1.82 -4.73
CA ILE A 118 6.80 1.88 -5.85
C ILE A 118 7.54 1.37 -7.08
N GLN A 119 6.97 0.38 -7.76
CA GLN A 119 7.57 -0.24 -8.95
C GLN A 119 6.50 -0.52 -10.00
N VAL A 120 6.82 -0.26 -11.26
CA VAL A 120 6.00 -0.72 -12.38
C VAL A 120 6.26 -2.21 -12.57
N ALA A 121 5.22 -3.03 -12.43
CA ALA A 121 5.24 -4.47 -12.66
C ALA A 121 4.04 -4.89 -13.52
N GLU A 122 3.73 -4.05 -14.52
CA GLU A 122 2.48 -4.03 -15.25
C GLU A 122 2.12 -5.38 -15.86
N GLU A 123 3.03 -6.05 -16.56
CA GLU A 123 2.76 -7.32 -17.24
C GLU A 123 2.18 -8.38 -16.30
N ARG A 124 2.85 -8.60 -15.16
CA ARG A 124 2.43 -9.54 -14.11
C ARG A 124 1.11 -9.10 -13.46
N ASP A 125 1.02 -7.81 -13.15
CA ASP A 125 -0.12 -7.27 -12.41
C ASP A 125 -1.39 -7.28 -13.28
N LEU A 126 -1.30 -6.91 -14.56
CA LEU A 126 -2.43 -6.90 -15.47
C LEU A 126 -2.96 -8.31 -15.78
N GLU A 127 -2.09 -9.32 -15.84
CA GLU A 127 -2.53 -10.72 -15.96
C GLU A 127 -3.44 -11.13 -14.80
N ILE A 128 -3.13 -10.69 -13.57
CA ILE A 128 -3.97 -10.92 -12.40
C ILE A 128 -5.24 -10.05 -12.46
N PHE A 129 -5.11 -8.78 -12.84
CA PHE A 129 -6.22 -7.84 -12.94
C PHE A 129 -7.33 -8.35 -13.85
N TYR A 130 -7.02 -8.78 -15.07
CA TYR A 130 -8.02 -9.25 -16.03
C TYR A 130 -8.81 -10.47 -15.55
N ARG A 131 -8.17 -11.34 -14.74
CA ARG A 131 -8.84 -12.49 -14.13
C ARG A 131 -9.67 -12.10 -12.91
N LYS A 132 -9.18 -11.18 -12.08
CA LYS A 132 -9.77 -10.82 -10.79
C LYS A 132 -10.92 -9.81 -10.92
N PHE A 133 -10.87 -8.95 -11.94
CA PHE A 133 -11.85 -7.88 -12.16
C PHE A 133 -12.47 -7.96 -13.56
N PRO A 134 -13.17 -9.05 -13.92
CA PRO A 134 -13.68 -9.27 -15.27
C PRO A 134 -14.65 -8.18 -15.75
N ASN A 135 -15.37 -7.53 -14.83
CA ASN A 135 -16.34 -6.48 -15.16
C ASN A 135 -15.71 -5.18 -15.69
N ILE A 136 -14.42 -4.97 -15.42
CA ILE A 136 -13.66 -3.79 -15.86
C ILE A 136 -12.40 -4.18 -16.65
N ALA A 137 -12.24 -5.46 -16.99
CA ALA A 137 -11.09 -5.97 -17.72
C ALA A 137 -10.98 -5.39 -19.15
N SER A 138 -12.09 -4.94 -19.73
CA SER A 138 -12.13 -4.30 -21.05
C SER A 138 -11.89 -2.79 -21.02
N TRP A 139 -11.78 -2.19 -19.83
CA TRP A 139 -11.52 -0.75 -19.72
C TRP A 139 -10.10 -0.46 -20.16
N LYS A 140 -9.89 0.71 -20.77
CA LYS A 140 -8.55 1.18 -21.11
C LYS A 140 -7.74 1.32 -19.83
N VAL A 141 -6.55 0.73 -19.81
CA VAL A 141 -5.59 0.89 -18.72
C VAL A 141 -4.61 2.00 -19.10
N ASP A 142 -4.46 2.98 -18.23
CA ASP A 142 -3.45 4.03 -18.31
C ASP A 142 -2.41 3.78 -17.22
N THR A 143 -1.23 3.34 -17.64
CA THR A 143 -0.10 3.10 -16.75
C THR A 143 0.64 4.39 -16.52
N ILE A 144 0.82 4.76 -15.26
CA ILE A 144 1.61 5.93 -14.89
C ILE A 144 2.85 5.51 -14.11
N GLU A 145 3.93 6.25 -14.33
CA GLU A 145 5.14 6.14 -13.54
C GLU A 145 5.10 7.18 -12.43
N LEU A 146 4.85 6.73 -11.20
CA LEU A 146 4.94 7.58 -10.01
C LEU A 146 6.40 7.74 -9.59
N ASP A 147 6.77 8.93 -9.11
CA ASP A 147 8.09 9.20 -8.53
C ASP A 147 8.26 8.49 -7.17
N GLY A 148 8.50 7.18 -7.23
CA GLY A 148 8.74 6.33 -6.07
C GLY A 148 10.05 6.66 -5.35
N GLU A 149 11.03 7.30 -6.01
CA GLU A 149 12.31 7.66 -5.40
C GLU A 149 12.14 8.75 -4.35
N SER A 150 11.32 9.77 -4.66
CA SER A 150 10.92 10.77 -3.67
C SER A 150 10.31 10.15 -2.42
N TRP A 151 9.70 8.96 -2.56
CA TRP A 151 9.09 8.16 -1.49
C TRP A 151 10.04 7.18 -0.79
N ARG A 152 11.12 6.74 -1.43
CA ARG A 152 12.08 5.75 -0.89
C ARG A 152 12.88 6.25 0.31
N VAL A 153 13.22 7.55 0.34
CA VAL A 153 14.14 8.14 1.34
C VAL A 153 13.49 8.31 2.73
N ALA A 154 12.16 8.23 2.87
CA ALA A 154 11.52 8.30 4.19
C ALA A 154 11.41 6.93 4.84
N GLU A 155 12.28 6.71 5.83
CA GLU A 155 12.17 5.63 6.78
C GLU A 155 11.23 6.06 7.93
N ALA A 156 10.16 5.29 8.16
CA ALA A 156 9.49 5.35 9.46
C ALA A 156 10.16 4.33 10.38
N ARG A 157 10.45 4.72 11.62
CA ARG A 157 10.85 3.79 12.66
C ARG A 157 9.71 3.59 13.63
N ALA A 158 9.59 2.37 14.15
CA ALA A 158 8.67 2.10 15.24
C ALA A 158 8.99 3.09 16.37
N LEU A 159 7.99 3.86 16.82
CA LEU A 159 8.13 4.58 18.07
C LEU A 159 8.37 3.51 19.14
N ALA A 160 9.53 3.56 19.80
CA ALA A 160 9.67 2.85 21.07
C ALA A 160 8.53 3.37 21.94
N ALA A 161 7.58 2.51 22.30
CA ALA A 161 6.66 2.83 23.37
C ALA A 161 7.53 3.04 24.61
N SER A 162 7.88 4.29 24.88
CA SER A 162 8.58 4.68 26.09
C SER A 162 7.59 4.46 27.24
N GLY A 163 7.81 3.37 27.98
CA GLY A 163 7.32 3.16 29.35
C GLY A 163 5.83 2.86 29.49
N LEU A 164 5.51 1.59 29.76
CA LEU A 164 5.11 1.06 31.08
C LEU A 164 4.66 -0.41 30.93
#